data_AF-A0A1J3IG43-F1
#
_entry.id   AF-A0A1J3IG43-F1
#
_cell.length_a   1.000
_cell.length_b   1.000
_cell.length_c   1.000
_cell.angle_alpha   90.00
_cell.angle_beta   90.00
_cell.angle_gamma   90.00
#
_symmetry.space_group_name_H-M   'P 1'
#
loop_
_entity.id
_entity.type
_entity.pdbx_description
1 polymer ?
#
loop_
_entity_poly.entity_id
_entity_poly.type
_entity_poly.pdbx_seq_one_letter_code
_entity_poly.pdbx_strand_id
1 'polypeptide(L)' 'LPRLAQLIYSKDDEVLTDACWALSYLSDDTGPQNNKIQAVIQAGVARRLVELLMHKSPNVKTPALRTVGNIVTGDDLQ' A
#
# COMPACT_ATOMS: atom_id res chain seq x y z
N LEU A 1 -8.85 -5.05 -5.63
CA LEU A 1 -7.47 -4.61 -5.88
C LEU A 1 -7.28 -3.74 -7.12
N PRO A 2 -7.75 -4.08 -8.34
CA PRO A 2 -7.42 -3.29 -9.53
C PRO A 2 -7.88 -1.83 -9.47
N ARG A 3 -9.02 -1.53 -8.83
CA ARG A 3 -9.45 -0.14 -8.60
C ARG A 3 -8.54 0.64 -7.65
N LEU A 4 -8.09 0.04 -6.54
CA LEU A 4 -7.18 0.71 -5.60
C LEU A 4 -5.81 0.98 -6.26
N ALA A 5 -5.33 0.05 -7.09
CA ALA A 5 -4.10 0.23 -7.88
C ALA A 5 -4.19 1.37 -8.89
N GLN A 6 -5.39 1.76 -9.34
CA GLN A 6 -5.57 2.97 -10.17
C GLN A 6 -5.66 4.24 -9.33
N LEU A 7 -6.27 4.18 -8.14
CA LEU A 7 -6.46 5.35 -7.28
C LEU A 7 -5.15 5.92 -6.71
N ILE A 8 -4.11 5.09 -6.54
CA ILE A 8 -2.75 5.54 -6.17
C ILE A 8 -2.03 6.38 -7.26
N TYR A 9 -2.62 6.49 -8.44
CA TYR A 9 -2.20 7.42 -9.51
C TYR A 9 -3.08 8.67 -9.62
N SER A 10 -4.04 8.83 -8.70
CA SER A 10 -4.84 10.05 -8.63
C SER A 10 -3.96 11.27 -8.36
N LYS A 11 -4.41 12.44 -8.82
CA LYS A 11 -3.79 13.75 -8.52
C LYS A 11 -4.37 14.39 -7.26
N ASP A 12 -5.43 13.80 -6.71
CA ASP A 12 -6.09 14.27 -5.51
C ASP A 12 -5.44 13.64 -4.28
N ASP A 13 -4.92 14.50 -3.40
CA ASP A 13 -4.22 14.12 -2.17
C ASP A 13 -5.13 13.35 -1.19
N GLU A 14 -6.43 13.66 -1.13
CA GLU A 14 -7.39 12.94 -0.28
C GLU A 14 -7.60 11.53 -0.81
N VAL A 15 -7.81 11.41 -2.13
CA VAL A 15 -7.96 10.10 -2.80
C VAL A 15 -6.70 9.25 -2.65
N LEU A 16 -5.52 9.86 -2.80
CA LEU A 16 -4.23 9.17 -2.57
C LEU A 16 -4.11 8.68 -1.14
N THR A 17 -4.50 9.51 -0.17
CA THR A 17 -4.46 9.18 1.26
C THR A 17 -5.37 7.99 1.55
N ASP A 18 -6.63 8.04 1.13
CA ASP A 18 -7.60 6.96 1.35
C ASP A 18 -7.22 5.66 0.62
N ALA A 19 -6.69 5.77 -0.60
CA ALA A 19 -6.19 4.61 -1.33
C ALA A 19 -4.99 3.96 -0.61
N CYS A 20 -4.05 4.75 -0.10
CA CYS A 20 -2.93 4.24 0.67
C CYS A 20 -3.38 3.61 1.99
N TRP A 21 -4.35 4.20 2.69
CA TRP A 21 -4.93 3.60 3.90
C TRP A 21 -5.58 2.25 3.60
N ALA A 22 -6.41 2.18 2.56
CA ALA A 22 -7.05 0.93 2.15
C ALA A 22 -6.01 -0.16 1.81
N LEU A 23 -4.92 0.19 1.14
CA LEU A 23 -3.81 -0.73 0.90
C LEU A 23 -3.12 -1.15 2.19
N SER A 24 -2.89 -0.23 3.14
CA SER A 24 -2.28 -0.56 4.43
C SER A 24 -3.08 -1.62 5.18
N TYR A 25 -4.42 -1.47 5.24
CA TYR A 25 -5.31 -2.43 5.89
C TYR A 25 -5.37 -3.78 5.16
N LEU A 26 -5.25 -3.79 3.84
CA LEU A 26 -5.16 -5.03 3.06
C LEU A 26 -3.84 -5.77 3.31
N SER A 27 -2.74 -5.02 3.52
CA SER A 27 -1.42 -5.57 3.83
C SER A 27 -1.18 -5.86 5.32
N ASP A 28 -2.05 -5.41 6.23
CA ASP A 28 -1.96 -5.60 7.68
C ASP A 28 -2.33 -7.03 8.13
N ASP A 29 -2.96 -7.80 7.24
CA ASP A 29 -3.43 -9.15 7.54
C ASP A 29 -2.27 -10.16 7.45
N THR A 30 -1.69 -10.47 8.61
CA THR A 30 -0.68 -11.50 8.87
C THR A 30 -1.29 -12.88 9.17
N GLY A 31 -2.56 -13.10 8.78
CA GLY A 31 -3.19 -14.41 8.89
C GLY A 31 -2.39 -15.50 8.15
N PRO A 32 -2.54 -16.78 8.54
CA PRO A 32 -1.66 -17.91 8.17
C PRO A 32 -1.55 -18.23 6.68
N GLN A 33 -2.18 -17.45 5.80
CA GLN A 33 -2.16 -17.64 4.36
C GLN A 33 -1.47 -16.51 3.58
N ASN A 34 -1.12 -15.35 4.17
CA ASN A 34 -0.46 -14.18 3.52
C ASN A 34 -0.96 -13.79 2.10
N ASN A 35 -2.13 -14.30 1.68
CA ASN A 35 -2.61 -14.23 0.30
C ASN A 35 -2.97 -12.80 -0.11
N LYS A 36 -3.32 -11.96 0.85
CA LYS A 36 -3.66 -10.55 0.61
C LYS A 36 -2.43 -9.71 0.29
N ILE A 37 -1.31 -9.96 0.98
CA ILE A 37 -0.03 -9.27 0.74
C ILE A 37 0.49 -9.62 -0.65
N GLN A 38 0.47 -10.90 -1.02
CA GLN A 38 0.82 -11.34 -2.37
C GLN A 38 -0.07 -10.72 -3.45
N ALA A 39 -1.38 -10.57 -3.20
CA ALA A 39 -2.28 -9.91 -4.14
C ALA A 39 -2.00 -8.40 -4.28
N VAL A 40 -1.55 -7.73 -3.22
CA VAL A 40 -1.08 -6.33 -3.25
C VAL A 40 0.22 -6.21 -4.04
N ILE A 41 1.17 -7.12 -3.84
CA ILE A 41 2.43 -7.17 -4.61
C ILE A 41 2.14 -7.40 -6.10
N GLN A 42 1.31 -8.39 -6.43
CA GLN A 42 0.90 -8.70 -7.80
C GLN A 42 0.12 -7.57 -8.48
N ALA A 43 -0.56 -6.71 -7.70
CA ALA A 43 -1.21 -5.52 -8.23
C ALA A 43 -0.22 -4.42 -8.67
N GLY A 44 1.10 -4.60 -8.46
CA GLY A 44 2.14 -3.70 -8.94
C GLY A 44 2.23 -2.37 -8.17
N VAL A 45 1.59 -2.28 -7.00
CA VAL A 45 1.48 -1.02 -6.25
C VAL A 45 2.75 -0.67 -5.45
N ALA A 46 3.63 -1.65 -5.20
CA ALA A 46 4.84 -1.47 -4.39
C ALA A 46 5.75 -0.33 -4.91
N ARG A 47 6.01 -0.30 -6.23
CA ARG A 47 6.81 0.75 -6.86
C ARG A 47 6.20 2.14 -6.64
N ARG A 48 4.88 2.24 -6.82
CA ARG A 48 4.16 3.50 -6.66
C ARG A 48 4.14 3.95 -5.19
N LEU A 49 3.97 3.03 -4.24
CA LEU A 49 4.03 3.35 -2.81
C LEU A 49 5.40 3.94 -2.42
N VAL A 50 6.50 3.40 -2.96
CA VAL A 50 7.85 3.95 -2.74
C VAL A 50 7.97 5.38 -3.29
N GLU A 51 7.40 5.66 -4.47
CA GLU A 51 7.35 7.03 -5.01
C GLU A 51 6.54 7.98 -4.11
N LEU A 52 5.44 7.50 -3.53
CA LEU A 52 4.58 8.28 -2.63
C LEU A 52 5.25 8.61 -1.28
N LEU A 53 6.30 7.89 -0.87
CA LEU A 53 7.12 8.28 0.29
C LEU A 53 7.81 9.65 0.09
N MET A 54 8.08 10.01 -1.18
CA MET A 54 8.65 11.30 -1.55
C MET A 54 7.60 12.38 -1.82
N HIS A 55 6.32 12.10 -1.57
CA HIS A 55 5.24 13.06 -1.77
C HIS A 55 5.40 14.31 -0.88
N LYS A 56 4.72 15.43 -1.17
CA LYS A 56 4.83 16.64 -0.31
C LYS A 56 3.95 16.52 0.94
N SER A 57 2.79 15.88 0.81
CA SER A 57 1.82 15.73 1.88
C SER A 57 2.20 14.61 2.86
N PRO A 58 2.34 14.87 4.16
CA PRO A 58 2.60 13.85 5.17
C PRO A 58 1.42 12.87 5.33
N ASN A 59 0.20 13.31 5.00
CA ASN A 59 -1.00 12.46 5.08
C ASN A 59 -0.94 11.29 4.09
N VAL A 60 -0.26 11.46 2.96
CA VAL A 60 -0.02 10.39 1.97
C VAL A 60 1.18 9.53 2.39
N LYS A 61 2.23 10.15 2.96
CA LYS A 61 3.45 9.43 3.37
C LYS A 61 3.22 8.38 4.44
N THR A 62 2.46 8.74 5.48
CA THR A 62 2.23 7.86 6.63
C THR A 62 1.60 6.51 6.24
N PRO A 63 0.47 6.46 5.51
CA PRO A 63 -0.11 5.19 5.08
C PRO A 63 0.73 4.50 4.00
N ALA A 64 1.42 5.24 3.12
CA ALA A 64 2.34 4.64 2.16
C ALA A 64 3.50 3.91 2.85
N LEU A 65 4.12 4.52 3.86
CA LEU A 65 5.21 3.93 4.64
C LEU A 65 4.72 2.69 5.40
N ARG A 66 3.56 2.78 6.05
CA ARG A 66 2.97 1.63 6.75
C ARG A 66 2.71 0.48 5.80
N THR A 67 2.13 0.75 4.62
CA THR A 67 1.86 -0.28 3.62
C THR A 67 3.15 -0.95 3.15
N VAL A 68 4.20 -0.17 2.87
CA VAL A 68 5.51 -0.73 2.48
C VAL A 68 6.10 -1.58 3.62
N GLY A 69 6.04 -1.10 4.86
CA GLY A 69 6.48 -1.87 6.02
C GLY A 69 5.71 -3.19 6.17
N ASN A 70 4.39 -3.15 6.04
CA ASN A 70 3.53 -4.33 6.11
C ASN A 70 3.83 -5.33 4.99
N ILE A 71 4.11 -4.86 3.76
CA ILE A 71 4.51 -5.72 2.65
C ILE A 71 5.84 -6.42 2.93
N VAL A 72 6.84 -5.70 3.45
CA VAL A 72 8.17 -6.27 3.74
C VAL A 72 8.10 -7.25 4.92
N THR A 73 7.43 -6.88 6.01
CA THR A 73 7.30 -7.73 7.21
C THR A 73 6.43 -8.97 6.95
N GLY A 74 5.45 -8.89 6.05
CA GLY A 74 4.59 -10.04 5.72
C GLY A 74 5.12 -10.96 4.61
N ASP A 75 6.24 -10.61 3.98
CA ASP A 75 6.98 -11.49 3.07
C ASP A 75 8.09 -12.28 3.78
N ASP A 76 8.38 -11.94 5.05
CA ASP A 76 9.17 -12.82 5.91
C ASP A 76 8.36 -14.10 6.14
N LEU A 77 8.79 -15.17 5.46
CA LEU A 77 8.48 -16.54 5.84
C LEU A 77 8.64 -16.70 7.36
N GLN A 78 7.50 -16.82 8.04
CA GLN A 78 7.38 -17.61 9.25
C GLN A 78 7.07 -19.07 8.88
#